data_AF-A0A7Z7YTQ3-F1
#
_entry.id   AF-A0A7Z7YTQ3-F1
#
_cell.length_a   1.000
_cell.length_b   1.000
_cell.length_c   1.000
_cell.angle_alpha   90.00
_cell.angle_beta   90.00
_cell.angle_gamma   90.00
#
_symmetry.space_group_name_H-M   'P 1'
#
loop_
_entity.id
_entity.type
_entity.pdbx_description
1 polymer ?
#
loop_
_entity_poly.entity_id
_entity_poly.type
_entity_poly.pdbx_seq_one_letter_code
_entity_poly.pdbx_strand_id
1 'polypeptide(L)'
;MVRKFNILQIGGEDLEPIFHDKKNVYIDYLDPILFTFESGYEEAIENLIDEIGSFNLVFIQTTYSQELMKVIELVGEPYTIYVDEKYWDFQFENDPRVKYKFIKPLLYKSTDELHHKLKAGAFTKQYGDKVFPIKGEVSPSFEGEFEYLGNKELVLSGDFGESYTPIVSWNQNLVYDKNMMVQLWPEFFVEGNVDIQYVIRLIPFGSLEHTKDVITVTKDDLKQPLELMPRPYDANISIVVKAKGTGVVHLRAIHKRWSRAEMGQFIMGGQRYNDENGEEFIHYFNPGDLKPPLNVYFSGYRSAEGFEGYFMMNSLEAPFLLIGDPRIEGGSFYLGSETYENNIKKIIKEALEYLNFKEDDLILSGLSMGSFGALYYGSQLTPRAVIVGKPLVNIGRIAENMKLKRPNDFGTALDILMSQAGTFSKQNINHLNKRFWEKFKQNEVENTTFAIAYMQNDDYDDIAFDDLMSLLGESRTHVMTRGVPGRHNDDSATITSWFVNFYHIILNNQFGRE
;
A
#
# COMPACT_ATOMS: atom_id res chain seq x y z
N MET A 1 -5.68 25.38 5.68
CA MET A 1 -4.37 25.61 5.01
C MET A 1 -4.02 24.37 4.20
N VAL A 2 -3.41 24.52 3.02
CA VAL A 2 -2.90 23.37 2.26
C VAL A 2 -1.70 22.82 3.01
N ARG A 3 -1.71 21.52 3.38
CA ARG A 3 -0.59 20.88 4.06
C ARG A 3 0.65 20.90 3.15
N LYS A 4 1.71 21.59 3.59
CA LYS A 4 3.00 21.62 2.90
C LYS A 4 3.80 20.35 3.20
N PHE A 5 4.73 20.02 2.31
CA PHE A 5 5.76 19.03 2.56
C PHE A 5 6.96 19.74 3.17
N ASN A 6 7.22 19.50 4.46
CA ASN A 6 8.25 20.20 5.22
C ASN A 6 9.57 19.43 5.12
N ILE A 7 10.65 20.13 4.77
CA ILE A 7 12.00 19.58 4.66
C ILE A 7 12.91 20.34 5.63
N LEU A 8 13.73 19.61 6.39
CA LEU A 8 14.87 20.18 7.10
C LEU A 8 16.15 19.71 6.43
N GLN A 9 16.97 20.65 5.98
CA GLN A 9 18.33 20.37 5.56
C GLN A 9 19.29 20.73 6.70
N ILE A 10 20.24 19.84 7.00
CA ILE A 10 21.27 20.08 8.02
C ILE A 10 22.65 20.00 7.38
N GLY A 11 23.30 21.14 7.21
CA GLY A 11 24.62 21.25 6.55
C GLY A 11 24.57 21.19 5.02
N GLY A 12 25.76 21.21 4.41
CA GLY A 12 25.92 21.29 2.95
C GLY A 12 25.62 22.69 2.39
N GLU A 13 25.52 22.78 1.06
CA GLU A 13 25.06 23.99 0.36
C GLU A 13 23.53 24.05 0.39
N ASP A 14 22.97 25.23 0.63
CA ASP A 14 21.52 25.44 0.70
C ASP A 14 20.79 24.95 -0.57
N LEU A 15 19.89 23.98 -0.37
CA LEU A 15 19.10 23.33 -1.41
C LEU A 15 17.74 23.99 -1.65
N GLU A 16 17.38 25.09 -0.97
CA GLU A 16 16.14 25.83 -1.25
C GLU A 16 15.92 26.09 -2.76
N PRO A 17 16.95 26.48 -3.56
CA PRO A 17 16.78 26.77 -4.97
C PRO A 17 16.24 25.62 -5.82
N ILE A 18 16.48 24.34 -5.45
CA ILE A 18 16.02 23.20 -6.25
C ILE A 18 14.52 22.94 -6.09
N PHE A 19 13.88 23.52 -5.07
CA PHE A 19 12.46 23.35 -4.75
C PHE A 19 11.58 24.54 -5.19
N HIS A 20 12.14 25.58 -5.82
CA HIS A 20 11.40 26.76 -6.27
C HIS A 20 10.20 26.45 -7.19
N ASP A 21 10.26 25.37 -7.95
CA ASP A 21 9.16 24.89 -8.81
C ASP A 21 8.06 24.13 -8.03
N LYS A 22 8.27 23.80 -6.75
CA LYS A 22 7.32 23.08 -5.88
C LYS A 22 6.69 24.00 -4.84
N LYS A 23 5.59 24.67 -5.23
CA LYS A 23 4.81 25.59 -4.37
C LYS A 23 4.31 25.03 -3.04
N ASN A 24 4.22 23.70 -2.91
CA ASN A 24 3.73 23.02 -1.70
C ASN A 24 4.86 22.42 -0.85
N VAL A 25 6.11 22.80 -1.10
CA VAL A 25 7.26 22.41 -0.29
C VAL A 25 7.66 23.61 0.58
N TYR A 26 7.94 23.34 1.84
CA TYR A 26 8.65 24.24 2.74
C TYR A 26 10.00 23.57 3.03
N ILE A 27 11.09 24.33 2.95
CA ILE A 27 12.42 23.87 3.29
C ILE A 27 13.04 24.87 4.23
N ASP A 28 13.69 24.36 5.27
CA ASP A 28 14.50 25.14 6.18
C ASP A 28 15.93 24.59 6.22
N TYR A 29 16.90 25.47 6.48
CA TYR A 29 18.33 25.15 6.47
C TYR A 29 18.95 25.41 7.84
N LEU A 30 19.53 24.37 8.42
CA LEU A 30 20.24 24.43 9.69
C LEU A 30 21.75 24.30 9.45
N ASP A 31 22.49 25.38 9.74
CA ASP A 31 23.96 25.38 9.70
C ASP A 31 24.55 24.62 10.92
N PRO A 32 25.34 23.55 10.71
CA PRO A 32 25.98 22.81 11.80
C PRO A 32 26.92 23.64 12.68
N ILE A 33 27.37 24.82 12.23
CA ILE A 33 28.15 25.77 13.06
C ILE A 33 27.39 26.12 14.34
N LEU A 34 26.06 26.17 14.30
CA LEU A 34 25.22 26.48 15.46
C LEU A 34 25.40 25.48 16.61
N PHE A 35 25.73 24.21 16.31
CA PHE A 35 26.02 23.20 17.34
C PHE A 35 27.23 23.55 18.21
N THR A 36 28.14 24.39 17.71
CA THR A 36 29.40 24.71 18.38
C THR A 36 29.40 26.07 19.09
N PHE A 37 28.59 27.03 18.64
CA PHE A 37 28.67 28.42 19.09
C PHE A 37 27.38 28.96 19.75
N GLU A 38 26.23 28.30 19.58
CA GLU A 38 24.96 28.80 20.10
C GLU A 38 24.29 27.82 21.08
N SER A 39 24.04 28.30 22.30
CA SER A 39 23.10 27.65 23.22
C SER A 39 21.68 28.15 22.92
N GLY A 40 20.85 27.34 22.24
CA GLY A 40 19.46 27.73 21.92
C GLY A 40 18.88 27.16 20.63
N TYR A 41 19.69 26.48 19.80
CA TYR A 41 19.19 25.90 18.55
C TYR A 41 18.10 24.84 18.77
N GLU A 42 18.13 24.11 19.89
CA GLU A 42 17.08 23.13 20.25
C GLU A 42 15.72 23.84 20.43
N GLU A 43 15.67 24.94 21.17
CA GLU A 43 14.45 25.75 21.37
C GLU A 43 13.98 26.39 20.06
N ALA A 44 14.89 26.83 19.20
CA ALA A 44 14.54 27.36 17.88
C ALA A 44 13.88 26.28 16.98
N ILE A 45 14.39 25.06 17.01
CA ILE A 45 13.83 23.92 16.28
C ILE A 45 12.46 23.52 16.84
N GLU A 46 12.31 23.50 18.17
CA GLU A 46 11.01 23.22 18.81
C GLU A 46 9.97 24.28 18.41
N ASN A 47 10.30 25.56 18.50
CA ASN A 47 9.42 26.65 18.07
C ASN A 47 9.04 26.53 16.58
N LEU A 48 9.98 26.10 15.73
CA LEU A 48 9.70 25.87 14.32
C LEU A 48 8.73 24.70 14.11
N ILE A 49 8.92 23.58 14.81
CA ILE A 49 7.99 22.44 14.79
C ILE A 49 6.60 22.86 15.24
N ASP A 50 6.49 23.72 16.27
CA ASP A 50 5.20 24.26 16.73
C ASP A 50 4.53 25.13 15.66
N GLU A 51 5.30 25.86 14.84
CA GLU A 51 4.79 26.71 13.77
C GLU A 51 4.35 25.91 12.53
N ILE A 52 5.19 24.98 12.05
CA ILE A 52 5.01 24.33 10.74
C ILE A 52 4.53 22.87 10.83
N GLY A 53 4.57 22.27 12.02
CA GLY A 53 4.41 20.84 12.27
C GLY A 53 5.69 20.04 12.04
N SER A 54 5.56 18.71 11.99
CA SER A 54 6.70 17.82 11.79
C SER A 54 7.31 17.90 10.39
N PHE A 55 8.59 17.54 10.31
CA PHE A 55 9.30 17.40 9.04
C PHE A 55 8.93 16.09 8.35
N ASN A 56 8.73 16.16 7.03
CA ASN A 56 8.45 14.99 6.20
C ASN A 56 9.72 14.39 5.57
N LEU A 57 10.79 15.18 5.52
CA LEU A 57 12.13 14.77 5.12
C LEU A 57 13.16 15.58 5.91
N VAL A 58 14.15 14.90 6.48
CA VAL A 58 15.32 15.49 7.12
C VAL A 58 16.54 15.00 6.35
N PHE A 59 17.22 15.90 5.64
CA PHE A 59 18.38 15.57 4.82
C PHE A 59 19.66 16.11 5.46
N ILE A 60 20.62 15.22 5.73
CA ILE A 60 21.80 15.51 6.54
C ILE A 60 23.06 15.48 5.67
N GLN A 61 23.79 16.59 5.66
CA GLN A 61 25.05 16.79 4.94
C GLN A 61 26.14 17.30 5.89
N THR A 62 26.29 16.63 7.03
CA THR A 62 27.33 16.91 8.02
C THR A 62 27.77 15.63 8.72
N THR A 63 28.97 15.64 9.30
CA THR A 63 29.52 14.50 10.02
C THR A 63 28.76 14.22 11.31
N TYR A 64 28.77 12.97 11.75
CA TYR A 64 28.19 12.56 13.03
C TYR A 64 28.72 13.39 14.20
N SER A 65 27.82 13.87 15.06
CA SER A 65 28.12 14.49 16.36
C SER A 65 27.00 14.21 17.36
N GLN A 66 27.27 14.36 18.66
CA GLN A 66 26.22 14.15 19.67
C GLN A 66 25.10 15.18 19.56
N GLU A 67 25.46 16.42 19.19
CA GLU A 67 24.54 17.54 18.99
C GLU A 67 23.61 17.27 17.79
N LEU A 68 24.15 16.80 16.67
CA LEU A 68 23.33 16.40 15.52
C LEU A 68 22.33 15.32 15.92
N MET A 69 22.78 14.34 16.69
CA MET A 69 21.90 13.25 17.06
C MET A 69 20.82 13.65 18.08
N LYS A 70 21.01 14.74 18.84
CA LYS A 70 19.93 15.36 19.63
C LYS A 70 18.91 16.02 18.72
N VAL A 71 19.36 16.75 17.70
CA VAL A 71 18.45 17.33 16.69
C VAL A 71 17.62 16.24 16.02
N ILE A 72 18.25 15.16 15.56
CA ILE A 72 17.56 13.99 14.97
C ILE A 72 16.49 13.43 15.92
N GLU A 73 16.73 13.46 17.23
CA GLU A 73 15.74 13.00 18.20
C GLU A 73 14.49 13.88 18.18
N LEU A 74 14.68 15.21 18.14
CA LEU A 74 13.61 16.22 18.12
C LEU A 74 12.82 16.23 16.81
N VAL A 75 13.50 16.14 15.66
CA VAL A 75 12.87 16.39 14.34
C VAL A 75 12.44 15.11 13.62
N GLY A 76 13.00 13.98 14.02
CA GLY A 76 13.06 12.77 13.22
C GLY A 76 11.96 11.78 13.51
N GLU A 77 11.10 11.54 12.52
CA GLU A 77 10.15 10.42 12.52
C GLU A 77 10.71 9.23 11.74
N PRO A 78 10.26 7.98 12.01
CA PRO A 78 10.63 6.81 11.23
C PRO A 78 10.53 7.05 9.72
N TYR A 79 11.60 6.72 8.98
CA TYR A 79 11.75 6.85 7.53
C TYR A 79 11.78 8.28 6.96
N THR A 80 11.87 9.30 7.81
CA THR A 80 11.98 10.69 7.34
C THR A 80 13.42 11.17 7.20
N ILE A 81 14.40 10.45 7.75
CA ILE A 81 15.78 10.92 7.85
C ILE A 81 16.67 10.22 6.83
N TYR A 82 17.37 11.01 6.03
CA TYR A 82 18.34 10.55 5.05
C TYR A 82 19.67 11.28 5.23
N VAL A 83 20.76 10.53 5.30
CA VAL A 83 22.12 11.07 5.36
C VAL A 83 22.73 10.99 3.98
N ASP A 84 23.33 12.08 3.49
CA ASP A 84 24.10 12.05 2.26
C ASP A 84 25.22 11.00 2.36
N GLU A 85 25.34 10.14 1.34
CA GLU A 85 26.30 9.02 1.33
C GLU A 85 27.73 9.43 1.69
N LYS A 86 28.12 10.68 1.39
CA LYS A 86 29.46 11.22 1.69
C LYS A 86 29.74 11.38 3.19
N TYR A 87 28.70 11.48 4.00
CA TYR A 87 28.77 11.67 5.45
C TYR A 87 28.33 10.43 6.23
N TRP A 88 27.86 9.39 5.54
CA TRP A 88 27.51 8.12 6.16
C TRP A 88 28.78 7.37 6.59
N ASP A 89 29.00 7.28 7.90
CA ASP A 89 30.17 6.67 8.50
C ASP A 89 29.81 5.58 9.52
N PHE A 90 30.84 4.94 10.09
CA PHE A 90 30.67 3.90 11.09
C PHE A 90 29.95 4.39 12.37
N GLN A 91 29.98 5.69 12.66
CA GLN A 91 29.35 6.24 13.87
C GLN A 91 27.84 6.30 13.69
N PHE A 92 27.37 6.73 12.51
CA PHE A 92 25.95 6.60 12.15
C PHE A 92 25.52 5.13 12.19
N GLU A 93 26.24 4.24 11.50
CA GLU A 93 25.86 2.81 11.41
C GLU A 93 25.68 2.12 12.77
N ASN A 94 26.46 2.54 13.78
CA ASN A 94 26.43 1.95 15.12
C ASN A 94 25.52 2.70 16.11
N ASP A 95 24.88 3.80 15.71
CA ASP A 95 23.96 4.53 16.59
C ASP A 95 22.60 3.81 16.66
N PRO A 96 22.09 3.50 17.87
CA PRO A 96 20.79 2.83 18.03
C PRO A 96 19.62 3.54 17.32
N ARG A 97 19.67 4.88 17.21
CA ARG A 97 18.65 5.70 16.50
C ARG A 97 18.52 5.33 15.05
N VAL A 98 19.60 4.93 14.39
CA VAL A 98 19.55 4.51 12.99
C VAL A 98 18.58 3.35 12.80
N LYS A 99 18.60 2.38 13.72
CA LYS A 99 17.69 1.24 13.68
C LYS A 99 16.25 1.70 13.86
N TYR A 100 15.89 2.31 15.00
CA TYR A 100 14.48 2.57 15.31
C TYR A 100 13.86 3.76 14.56
N LYS A 101 14.63 4.74 14.09
CA LYS A 101 14.13 5.80 13.18
C LYS A 101 14.28 5.44 11.69
N PHE A 102 14.81 4.26 11.37
CA PHE A 102 15.06 3.82 9.98
C PHE A 102 15.86 4.85 9.16
N ILE A 103 16.91 5.40 9.76
CA ILE A 103 17.79 6.37 9.09
C ILE A 103 18.57 5.63 8.00
N LYS A 104 18.64 6.21 6.80
CA LYS A 104 19.32 5.57 5.66
C LYS A 104 20.31 6.52 4.99
N PRO A 105 21.40 6.00 4.41
CA PRO A 105 22.16 6.76 3.43
C PRO A 105 21.32 6.97 2.17
N LEU A 106 21.39 8.16 1.59
CA LEU A 106 20.84 8.46 0.27
C LEU A 106 21.95 8.31 -0.77
N LEU A 107 21.88 7.23 -1.55
CA LEU A 107 22.91 6.89 -2.53
C LEU A 107 22.65 7.60 -3.85
N TYR A 108 23.67 8.09 -4.55
CA TYR A 108 23.50 8.73 -5.85
C TYR A 108 24.78 8.72 -6.69
N LYS A 109 24.66 8.77 -8.01
CA LYS A 109 25.81 8.78 -8.94
C LYS A 109 26.21 10.18 -9.40
N SER A 110 25.32 11.16 -9.21
CA SER A 110 25.54 12.55 -9.61
C SER A 110 24.66 13.50 -8.77
N THR A 111 25.06 14.78 -8.72
CA THR A 111 24.26 15.83 -8.07
C THR A 111 22.87 15.95 -8.68
N ASP A 112 22.73 15.78 -10.00
CA ASP A 112 21.41 15.79 -10.66
C ASP A 112 20.53 14.64 -10.18
N GLU A 113 21.09 13.44 -9.98
CA GLU A 113 20.35 12.30 -9.42
C GLU A 113 19.91 12.57 -7.97
N LEU A 114 20.79 13.15 -7.14
CA LEU A 114 20.45 13.57 -5.78
C LEU A 114 19.26 14.53 -5.78
N HIS A 115 19.33 15.61 -6.57
CA HIS A 115 18.26 16.60 -6.67
C HIS A 115 16.95 15.97 -7.14
N HIS A 116 17.01 15.07 -8.13
CA HIS A 116 15.81 14.36 -8.59
C HIS A 116 15.21 13.49 -7.49
N LYS A 117 16.01 12.73 -6.75
CA LYS A 117 15.53 11.89 -5.64
C LYS A 117 14.84 12.74 -4.57
N LEU A 118 15.49 13.79 -4.09
CA LEU A 118 14.91 14.70 -3.09
C LEU A 118 13.59 15.31 -3.56
N LYS A 119 13.53 15.78 -4.81
CA LYS A 119 12.30 16.32 -5.41
C LYS A 119 11.21 15.28 -5.62
N ALA A 120 11.58 14.04 -5.95
CA ALA A 120 10.64 12.95 -6.13
C ALA A 120 9.90 12.65 -4.83
N GLY A 121 10.57 12.63 -3.67
CA GLY A 121 9.90 12.42 -2.38
C GLY A 121 9.06 13.61 -1.87
N ALA A 122 9.26 14.81 -2.41
CA ALA A 122 8.73 16.06 -1.85
C ALA A 122 7.25 16.32 -2.19
N PHE A 123 6.36 15.49 -1.66
CA PHE A 123 4.89 15.65 -1.73
C PHE A 123 4.18 14.94 -0.56
N THR A 124 3.05 15.50 -0.09
CA THR A 124 2.33 15.03 1.11
C THR A 124 1.29 13.94 0.85
N LYS A 125 0.80 13.84 -0.39
CA LYS A 125 -0.24 12.89 -0.76
C LYS A 125 0.34 11.51 -1.10
N GLN A 126 -0.53 10.55 -1.34
CA GLN A 126 -0.23 9.27 -1.96
C GLN A 126 -1.19 9.08 -3.14
N TYR A 127 -0.76 8.39 -4.18
CA TYR A 127 -1.61 8.13 -5.33
C TYR A 127 -1.11 6.93 -6.14
N GLY A 128 -2.06 6.09 -6.54
CA GLY A 128 -1.92 5.20 -7.67
C GLY A 128 -3.27 4.91 -8.31
N ASP A 129 -3.23 4.57 -9.58
CA ASP A 129 -4.35 4.17 -10.41
C ASP A 129 -3.89 3.07 -11.38
N LYS A 130 -4.79 2.57 -12.22
CA LYS A 130 -4.47 1.50 -13.15
C LYS A 130 -5.34 1.53 -14.40
N VAL A 131 -4.88 0.85 -15.42
CA VAL A 131 -5.71 0.42 -16.54
C VAL A 131 -6.01 -1.06 -16.44
N PHE A 132 -7.27 -1.42 -16.67
CA PHE A 132 -7.78 -2.78 -16.52
C PHE A 132 -7.63 -3.59 -17.82
N PRO A 133 -7.45 -4.91 -17.74
CA PRO A 133 -7.44 -5.80 -18.90
C PRO A 133 -8.66 -5.67 -19.80
N ILE A 134 -9.86 -5.47 -19.25
CA ILE A 134 -11.10 -5.30 -20.03
C ILE A 134 -11.07 -4.07 -20.97
N LYS A 135 -10.13 -3.14 -20.76
CA LYS A 135 -9.91 -1.95 -21.59
C LYS A 135 -8.80 -2.14 -22.63
N GLY A 136 -8.10 -3.27 -22.58
CA GLY A 136 -7.17 -3.68 -23.63
C GLY A 136 -7.94 -4.12 -24.85
N GLU A 137 -7.54 -3.66 -26.04
CA GLU A 137 -8.08 -4.06 -27.33
C GLU A 137 -7.07 -4.96 -28.02
N VAL A 138 -7.49 -6.18 -28.34
CA VAL A 138 -6.67 -7.15 -29.08
C VAL A 138 -6.48 -6.68 -30.52
N SER A 139 -5.26 -6.80 -31.03
CA SER A 139 -4.92 -6.40 -32.40
C SER A 139 -5.80 -7.15 -33.41
N PRO A 140 -6.41 -6.47 -34.40
CA PRO A 140 -7.15 -7.14 -35.47
C PRO A 140 -6.31 -8.09 -36.33
N SER A 141 -4.98 -7.98 -36.25
CA SER A 141 -4.04 -8.87 -36.94
C SER A 141 -3.66 -10.11 -36.14
N PHE A 142 -4.15 -10.26 -34.90
CA PHE A 142 -3.88 -11.43 -34.08
C PHE A 142 -4.80 -12.58 -34.51
N GLU A 143 -4.22 -13.70 -34.93
CA GLU A 143 -4.95 -14.87 -35.46
C GLU A 143 -5.22 -15.96 -34.41
N GLY A 144 -4.73 -15.78 -33.18
CA GLY A 144 -4.93 -16.73 -32.08
C GLY A 144 -6.27 -16.57 -31.36
N GLU A 145 -6.42 -17.30 -30.25
CA GLU A 145 -7.59 -17.21 -29.37
C GLU A 145 -7.33 -16.21 -28.25
N PHE A 146 -8.37 -15.50 -27.83
CA PHE A 146 -8.29 -14.64 -26.66
C PHE A 146 -9.59 -14.65 -25.85
N GLU A 147 -9.46 -14.41 -24.55
CA GLU A 147 -10.60 -14.28 -23.64
C GLU A 147 -10.33 -13.20 -22.58
N TYR A 148 -11.40 -12.48 -22.21
CA TYR A 148 -11.38 -11.58 -21.07
C TYR A 148 -11.95 -12.29 -19.84
N LEU A 149 -11.11 -12.49 -18.84
CA LEU A 149 -11.50 -12.96 -17.52
C LEU A 149 -11.81 -11.72 -16.66
N GLY A 150 -12.94 -11.08 -16.98
CA GLY A 150 -13.45 -9.88 -16.30
C GLY A 150 -12.43 -8.74 -16.26
N ASN A 151 -12.31 -8.07 -15.11
CA ASN A 151 -11.28 -7.04 -14.89
C ASN A 151 -9.95 -7.62 -14.39
N LYS A 152 -9.83 -8.93 -14.22
CA LYS A 152 -8.62 -9.56 -13.68
C LYS A 152 -7.55 -9.73 -14.76
N GLU A 153 -7.93 -10.31 -15.90
CA GLU A 153 -6.95 -10.83 -16.85
C GLU A 153 -7.51 -10.87 -18.28
N LEU A 154 -6.63 -10.62 -19.25
CA LEU A 154 -6.81 -10.88 -20.68
C LEU A 154 -5.82 -11.96 -21.09
N VAL A 155 -6.33 -13.11 -21.54
CA VAL A 155 -5.54 -14.27 -21.94
C VAL A 155 -5.49 -14.32 -23.47
N LEU A 156 -4.29 -14.45 -24.04
CA LEU A 156 -4.09 -14.65 -25.48
C LEU A 156 -3.28 -15.93 -25.70
N SER A 157 -3.75 -16.82 -26.56
CA SER A 157 -3.10 -18.10 -26.87
C SER A 157 -2.91 -18.26 -28.38
N GLY A 158 -1.70 -18.61 -28.80
CA GLY A 158 -1.42 -18.88 -30.22
C GLY A 158 0.03 -18.67 -30.62
N ASP A 159 0.21 -18.49 -31.93
CA ASP A 159 1.48 -18.11 -32.54
C ASP A 159 1.54 -16.59 -32.74
N PHE A 160 2.49 -15.94 -32.06
CA PHE A 160 2.75 -14.51 -32.12
C PHE A 160 3.79 -14.14 -33.20
N GLY A 161 4.28 -15.13 -33.95
CA GLY A 161 5.24 -14.97 -35.05
C GLY A 161 6.69 -14.86 -34.60
N GLU A 162 7.61 -14.76 -35.55
CA GLU A 162 9.06 -14.76 -35.28
C GLU A 162 9.60 -13.41 -34.75
N SER A 163 8.85 -12.33 -34.97
CA SER A 163 9.25 -10.96 -34.61
C SER A 163 8.19 -10.29 -33.73
N TYR A 164 8.57 -9.29 -32.95
CA TYR A 164 7.62 -8.60 -32.07
C TYR A 164 6.52 -7.90 -32.86
N THR A 165 5.30 -8.42 -32.76
CA THR A 165 4.10 -7.85 -33.37
C THR A 165 3.17 -7.29 -32.28
N PRO A 166 2.48 -6.16 -32.50
CA PRO A 166 1.47 -5.66 -31.57
C PRO A 166 0.34 -6.66 -31.37
N ILE A 167 0.05 -7.00 -30.11
CA ILE A 167 -1.02 -7.93 -29.75
C ILE A 167 -2.15 -7.26 -28.99
N VAL A 168 -1.86 -6.25 -28.17
CA VAL A 168 -2.86 -5.55 -27.35
C VAL A 168 -2.49 -4.08 -27.20
N SER A 169 -3.48 -3.19 -27.22
CA SER A 169 -3.35 -1.78 -26.84
C SER A 169 -4.50 -1.32 -25.96
N TRP A 170 -4.25 -0.47 -24.97
CA TRP A 170 -5.33 0.05 -24.13
C TRP A 170 -5.97 1.29 -24.72
N ASN A 171 -7.31 1.33 -24.77
CA ASN A 171 -8.07 2.49 -25.27
C ASN A 171 -8.19 3.63 -24.25
N GLN A 172 -7.89 3.34 -22.99
CA GLN A 172 -7.77 4.33 -21.92
C GLN A 172 -6.30 4.56 -21.61
N ASN A 173 -5.88 5.82 -21.63
CA ASN A 173 -4.53 6.20 -21.24
C ASN A 173 -4.45 6.44 -19.72
N LEU A 174 -3.29 6.11 -19.15
CA LEU A 174 -2.91 6.60 -17.82
C LEU A 174 -2.41 8.04 -17.94
N VAL A 175 -2.40 8.78 -16.83
CA VAL A 175 -1.86 10.14 -16.79
C VAL A 175 -0.44 10.12 -16.25
N TYR A 176 0.47 10.73 -17.01
CA TYR A 176 1.78 11.15 -16.55
C TYR A 176 1.66 12.57 -15.96
N ASP A 177 1.83 12.70 -14.65
CA ASP A 177 1.72 13.98 -13.96
C ASP A 177 3.04 14.76 -14.07
N LYS A 178 2.94 16.04 -14.45
CA LYS A 178 4.11 16.92 -14.51
C LYS A 178 4.84 16.99 -13.17
N ASN A 179 6.16 17.09 -13.23
CA ASN A 179 7.07 17.24 -12.09
C ASN A 179 6.97 16.13 -11.03
N MET A 180 6.31 15.01 -11.35
CA MET A 180 6.22 13.83 -10.53
C MET A 180 7.05 12.71 -11.16
N MET A 181 7.74 11.95 -10.32
CA MET A 181 8.30 10.67 -10.75
C MET A 181 7.14 9.67 -10.78
N VAL A 182 7.00 8.96 -11.90
CA VAL A 182 5.88 8.05 -12.13
C VAL A 182 6.41 6.63 -12.23
N GLN A 183 5.90 5.74 -11.39
CA GLN A 183 6.21 4.31 -11.44
C GLN A 183 5.12 3.58 -12.23
N LEU A 184 5.51 2.67 -13.13
CA LEU A 184 4.63 1.75 -13.83
C LEU A 184 4.92 0.31 -13.43
N TRP A 185 3.89 -0.46 -13.12
CA TRP A 185 3.97 -1.89 -12.83
C TRP A 185 2.92 -2.66 -13.63
N PRO A 186 3.29 -3.23 -14.78
CA PRO A 186 2.45 -4.16 -15.53
C PRO A 186 2.45 -5.54 -14.87
N GLU A 187 1.28 -6.04 -14.48
CA GLU A 187 1.12 -7.44 -14.06
C GLU A 187 0.96 -8.34 -15.30
N PHE A 188 1.82 -9.36 -15.44
CA PHE A 188 1.70 -10.36 -16.51
C PHE A 188 2.48 -11.64 -16.19
N PHE A 189 2.14 -12.73 -16.86
CA PHE A 189 2.99 -13.90 -16.99
C PHE A 189 2.80 -14.57 -18.35
N VAL A 190 3.71 -15.47 -18.71
CA VAL A 190 3.68 -16.18 -19.98
C VAL A 190 3.88 -17.68 -19.78
N GLU A 191 3.26 -18.48 -20.65
CA GLU A 191 3.43 -19.92 -20.73
C GLU A 191 3.95 -20.30 -22.12
N GLY A 192 4.84 -21.29 -22.20
CA GLY A 192 5.47 -21.70 -23.45
C GLY A 192 6.63 -20.81 -23.89
N ASN A 193 6.94 -20.82 -25.18
CA ASN A 193 8.07 -20.10 -25.74
C ASN A 193 7.60 -18.74 -26.29
N VAL A 194 7.11 -17.88 -25.40
CA VAL A 194 6.67 -16.53 -25.73
C VAL A 194 7.57 -15.50 -25.08
N ASP A 195 7.80 -14.42 -25.80
CA ASP A 195 8.46 -13.24 -25.28
C ASP A 195 7.63 -11.99 -25.55
N ILE A 196 7.61 -11.07 -24.60
CA ILE A 196 6.77 -9.89 -24.65
C ILE A 196 7.56 -8.60 -24.44
N GLN A 197 7.02 -7.53 -24.98
CA GLN A 197 7.59 -6.19 -24.90
C GLN A 197 6.49 -5.16 -24.73
N TYR A 198 6.63 -4.28 -23.75
CA TYR A 198 5.76 -3.13 -23.57
C TYR A 198 6.37 -1.93 -24.28
N VAL A 199 5.57 -1.27 -25.12
CA VAL A 199 5.88 -0.02 -25.77
C VAL A 199 5.02 1.07 -25.15
N ILE A 200 5.67 1.94 -24.39
CA ILE A 200 5.07 3.04 -23.64
C ILE A 200 5.34 4.34 -24.37
N ARG A 201 4.28 5.10 -24.64
CA ARG A 201 4.32 6.35 -25.39
C ARG A 201 3.81 7.49 -24.53
N LEU A 202 4.61 8.53 -24.36
CA LEU A 202 4.18 9.76 -23.71
C LEU A 202 3.66 10.75 -24.76
N ILE A 203 2.38 11.09 -24.64
CA ILE A 203 1.67 12.00 -25.54
C ILE A 203 1.29 13.26 -24.74
N PRO A 204 2.02 14.37 -24.87
CA PRO A 204 1.73 15.60 -24.13
C PRO A 204 0.30 16.08 -24.36
N PHE A 205 -0.34 16.60 -23.31
CA PHE A 205 -1.69 17.13 -23.43
C PHE A 205 -1.76 18.27 -24.46
N GLY A 206 -2.78 18.23 -25.32
CA GLY A 206 -2.99 19.22 -26.39
C GLY A 206 -2.04 19.11 -27.58
N SER A 207 -1.15 18.11 -27.62
CA SER A 207 -0.27 17.88 -28.77
C SER A 207 -1.03 17.30 -29.97
N LEU A 208 -0.82 17.88 -31.16
CA LEU A 208 -1.20 17.29 -32.45
C LEU A 208 -0.10 16.39 -33.02
N GLU A 209 1.14 16.49 -32.50
CA GLU A 209 2.27 15.68 -32.92
C GLU A 209 2.27 14.30 -32.26
N HIS A 210 2.72 13.30 -33.03
CA HIS A 210 2.89 11.92 -32.59
C HIS A 210 4.05 11.82 -31.58
N THR A 211 3.74 11.47 -30.33
CA THR A 211 4.65 10.93 -29.28
C THR A 211 6.01 11.63 -29.10
N LYS A 212 6.21 12.32 -27.98
CA LYS A 212 7.53 12.90 -27.65
C LYS A 212 8.55 11.84 -27.25
N ASP A 213 8.12 10.91 -26.40
CA ASP A 213 8.99 9.90 -25.81
C ASP A 213 8.39 8.50 -26.04
N VAL A 214 9.21 7.58 -26.52
CA VAL A 214 8.85 6.16 -26.69
C VAL A 214 9.83 5.32 -25.87
N ILE A 215 9.30 4.59 -24.91
CA ILE A 215 10.05 3.72 -24.01
C ILE A 215 9.64 2.30 -24.33
N THR A 216 10.63 1.43 -24.51
CA THR A 216 10.41 0.04 -24.89
C THR A 216 11.11 -0.84 -23.86
N VAL A 217 10.35 -1.69 -23.19
CA VAL A 217 10.83 -2.56 -22.11
C VAL A 217 10.41 -4.00 -22.36
N THR A 218 11.31 -4.93 -22.08
CA THR A 218 11.10 -6.38 -22.19
C THR A 218 10.59 -6.96 -20.88
N LYS A 219 10.20 -8.24 -20.90
CA LYS A 219 9.83 -8.94 -19.66
C LYS A 219 10.94 -8.94 -18.60
N ASP A 220 12.22 -8.94 -19.01
CA ASP A 220 13.35 -8.95 -18.07
C ASP A 220 13.55 -7.59 -17.38
N ASP A 221 13.22 -6.50 -18.08
CA ASP A 221 13.25 -5.14 -17.51
C ASP A 221 12.12 -4.94 -16.49
N LEU A 222 11.03 -5.70 -16.62
CA LEU A 222 9.84 -5.64 -15.77
C LEU A 222 9.88 -6.60 -14.57
N LYS A 223 11.07 -7.07 -14.18
CA LYS A 223 11.28 -7.74 -12.89
C LYS A 223 11.13 -6.79 -11.70
N GLN A 224 11.24 -5.49 -11.95
CA GLN A 224 11.00 -4.41 -11.00
C GLN A 224 10.10 -3.36 -11.67
N PRO A 225 9.39 -2.53 -10.89
CA PRO A 225 8.61 -1.43 -11.45
C PRO A 225 9.47 -0.47 -12.28
N LEU A 226 8.92 -0.04 -13.42
CA LEU A 226 9.56 0.91 -14.31
C LEU A 226 9.39 2.32 -13.77
N GLU A 227 10.51 3.00 -13.50
CA GLU A 227 10.52 4.38 -13.03
C GLU A 227 10.68 5.37 -14.19
N LEU A 228 9.70 6.26 -14.34
CA LEU A 228 9.69 7.34 -15.30
C LEU A 228 10.09 8.65 -14.61
N MET A 229 11.28 9.15 -14.97
CA MET A 229 11.83 10.39 -14.43
C MET A 229 10.91 11.59 -14.68
N PRO A 230 10.83 12.57 -13.76
CA PRO A 230 9.97 13.76 -13.88
C PRO A 230 10.11 14.51 -15.22
N ARG A 231 9.02 15.13 -15.68
CA ARG A 231 8.96 15.98 -16.88
C ARG A 231 8.18 17.27 -16.60
N PRO A 232 8.48 18.38 -17.30
CA PRO A 232 7.85 19.68 -17.06
C PRO A 232 6.45 19.82 -17.71
N TYR A 233 5.80 18.71 -18.08
CA TYR A 233 4.52 18.70 -18.78
C TYR A 233 3.68 17.49 -18.38
N ASP A 234 2.36 17.65 -18.45
CA ASP A 234 1.40 16.56 -18.28
C ASP A 234 1.24 15.80 -19.62
N ALA A 235 1.13 14.47 -19.56
CA ALA A 235 1.00 13.63 -20.75
C ALA A 235 0.08 12.42 -20.54
N ASN A 236 -0.49 11.92 -21.63
CA ASN A 236 -1.11 10.61 -21.67
C ASN A 236 -0.02 9.54 -21.83
N ILE A 237 -0.10 8.49 -21.03
CA ILE A 237 0.69 7.27 -21.14
C ILE A 237 -0.14 6.27 -21.94
N SER A 238 0.24 6.07 -23.20
CA SER A 238 -0.35 5.06 -24.08
C SER A 238 0.53 3.81 -24.08
N ILE A 239 -0.08 2.64 -23.94
CA ILE A 239 0.62 1.37 -23.77
C ILE A 239 0.18 0.38 -24.85
N VAL A 240 1.17 -0.21 -25.51
CA VAL A 240 1.00 -1.30 -26.47
C VAL A 240 1.87 -2.47 -26.04
N VAL A 241 1.30 -3.66 -25.98
CA VAL A 241 2.04 -4.91 -25.78
C VAL A 241 2.32 -5.54 -27.13
N LYS A 242 3.57 -5.95 -27.33
CA LYS A 242 4.01 -6.78 -28.45
C LYS A 242 4.44 -8.14 -27.95
N ALA A 243 4.26 -9.17 -28.78
CA ALA A 243 4.74 -10.52 -28.49
C ALA A 243 5.40 -11.16 -29.71
N LYS A 244 6.18 -12.22 -29.47
CA LYS A 244 6.74 -13.14 -30.47
C LYS A 244 6.85 -14.55 -29.87
N GLY A 245 6.95 -15.57 -30.72
CA GLY A 245 7.01 -16.97 -30.32
C GLY A 245 5.62 -17.60 -30.19
N THR A 246 5.50 -18.71 -29.47
CA THR A 246 4.26 -19.51 -29.41
C THR A 246 3.96 -19.95 -27.99
N GLY A 247 2.72 -19.76 -27.55
CA GLY A 247 2.27 -20.10 -26.20
C GLY A 247 1.11 -19.22 -25.73
N VAL A 248 1.09 -18.90 -24.44
CA VAL A 248 0.00 -18.14 -23.80
C VAL A 248 0.55 -16.90 -23.10
N VAL A 249 -0.12 -15.76 -23.28
CA VAL A 249 0.18 -14.49 -22.62
C VAL A 249 -0.99 -14.11 -21.73
N HIS A 250 -0.70 -13.90 -20.45
CA HIS A 250 -1.67 -13.43 -19.47
C HIS A 250 -1.35 -11.97 -19.12
N LEU A 251 -2.22 -11.05 -19.54
CA LEU A 251 -2.09 -9.62 -19.28
C LEU A 251 -3.08 -9.21 -18.18
N ARG A 252 -2.57 -8.63 -17.11
CA ARG A 252 -3.37 -8.14 -15.98
C ARG A 252 -3.29 -6.63 -15.89
N ALA A 253 -3.65 -6.06 -14.75
CA ALA A 253 -3.69 -4.62 -14.58
C ALA A 253 -2.30 -3.99 -14.78
N ILE A 254 -2.29 -2.77 -15.32
CA ILE A 254 -1.06 -1.97 -15.37
C ILE A 254 -1.23 -0.83 -14.39
N HIS A 255 -0.47 -0.90 -13.30
CA HIS A 255 -0.50 0.05 -12.22
C HIS A 255 0.38 1.25 -12.56
N LYS A 256 -0.08 2.42 -12.15
CA LYS A 256 0.68 3.67 -12.20
C LYS A 256 0.64 4.33 -10.84
N ARG A 257 1.80 4.76 -10.34
CA ARG A 257 1.96 5.34 -9.00
C ARG A 257 2.81 6.59 -9.04
N TRP A 258 2.59 7.48 -8.07
CA TRP A 258 3.60 8.49 -7.76
C TRP A 258 4.73 7.84 -6.97
N SER A 259 5.94 7.92 -7.50
CA SER A 259 7.12 7.34 -6.88
C SER A 259 7.80 8.35 -5.96
N ARG A 260 8.29 7.84 -4.82
CA ARG A 260 9.24 8.54 -3.94
C ARG A 260 10.66 7.99 -4.15
N ALA A 261 10.93 7.41 -5.32
CA ALA A 261 12.14 6.64 -5.58
C ALA A 261 12.34 5.57 -4.50
N GLU A 262 13.56 5.44 -3.97
CA GLU A 262 13.89 4.50 -2.90
C GLU A 262 13.37 4.89 -1.51
N MET A 263 12.73 6.06 -1.37
CA MET A 263 12.27 6.55 -0.08
C MET A 263 10.94 5.93 0.39
N GLY A 264 10.18 5.30 -0.51
CA GLY A 264 9.01 4.52 -0.12
C GLY A 264 7.92 4.44 -1.19
N GLN A 265 7.01 3.49 -0.99
CA GLN A 265 5.81 3.29 -1.77
C GLN A 265 4.65 4.03 -1.13
N PHE A 266 3.99 4.92 -1.88
CA PHE A 266 2.87 5.77 -1.45
C PHE A 266 3.22 6.81 -0.38
N ILE A 267 3.72 6.38 0.77
CA ILE A 267 4.22 7.19 1.89
C ILE A 267 5.71 6.92 2.13
N MET A 268 6.39 7.82 2.84
CA MET A 268 7.79 7.61 3.25
C MET A 268 7.90 6.31 4.06
N GLY A 269 8.85 5.45 3.71
CA GLY A 269 9.03 4.14 4.33
C GLY A 269 8.05 3.04 3.89
N GLY A 270 7.03 3.37 3.08
CA GLY A 270 6.11 2.36 2.58
C GLY A 270 6.84 1.32 1.72
N GLN A 271 6.41 0.07 1.84
CA GLN A 271 7.03 -1.07 1.17
C GLN A 271 6.01 -1.81 0.32
N ARG A 272 6.53 -2.62 -0.60
CA ARG A 272 5.75 -3.42 -1.53
C ARG A 272 6.33 -4.83 -1.56
N TYR A 273 5.43 -5.80 -1.54
CA TYR A 273 5.71 -7.20 -1.81
C TYR A 273 4.98 -7.62 -3.07
N ASN A 274 5.56 -8.50 -3.87
CA ASN A 274 4.83 -9.27 -4.89
C ASN A 274 5.24 -10.73 -4.85
N ASP A 275 4.29 -11.60 -5.16
CA ASP A 275 4.52 -13.03 -5.30
C ASP A 275 5.06 -13.37 -6.72
N GLU A 276 5.27 -14.66 -6.95
CA GLU A 276 5.72 -15.24 -8.23
C GLU A 276 4.76 -14.99 -9.39
N ASN A 277 3.48 -14.67 -9.12
CA ASN A 277 2.45 -14.38 -10.10
C ASN A 277 2.29 -12.87 -10.34
N GLY A 278 3.15 -12.04 -9.72
CA GLY A 278 3.07 -10.58 -9.77
C GLY A 278 1.97 -9.98 -8.91
N GLU A 279 1.26 -10.78 -8.11
CA GLU A 279 0.23 -10.28 -7.19
C GLU A 279 0.89 -9.58 -6.00
N GLU A 280 0.45 -8.37 -5.71
CA GLU A 280 1.11 -7.50 -4.73
C GLU A 280 0.24 -7.13 -3.51
N PHE A 281 0.92 -6.82 -2.41
CA PHE A 281 0.38 -6.02 -1.32
C PHE A 281 1.41 -4.97 -0.92
N ILE A 282 0.91 -3.92 -0.28
CA ILE A 282 1.74 -2.85 0.25
C ILE A 282 1.68 -2.89 1.77
N HIS A 283 2.77 -2.54 2.43
CA HIS A 283 2.81 -2.47 3.89
C HIS A 283 3.65 -1.31 4.39
N TYR A 284 3.35 -0.82 5.59
CA TYR A 284 4.10 0.24 6.24
C TYR A 284 4.14 -0.02 7.74
N PHE A 285 5.35 -0.14 8.30
CA PHE A 285 5.57 -0.42 9.70
C PHE A 285 6.15 0.79 10.41
N ASN A 286 5.47 1.31 11.44
CA ASN A 286 6.00 2.34 12.33
C ASN A 286 6.23 1.72 13.73
N PRO A 287 7.46 1.80 14.27
CA PRO A 287 7.80 1.21 15.56
C PRO A 287 7.26 1.99 16.77
N GLY A 288 6.74 3.20 16.57
CA GLY A 288 6.15 4.02 17.63
C GLY A 288 7.07 4.20 18.84
N ASP A 289 6.49 4.06 20.04
CA ASP A 289 7.18 4.16 21.32
C ASP A 289 7.92 2.87 21.75
N LEU A 290 7.99 1.86 20.88
CA LEU A 290 8.58 0.54 21.12
C LEU A 290 7.93 -0.26 22.26
N LYS A 291 6.71 0.08 22.69
CA LYS A 291 5.99 -0.65 23.75
C LYS A 291 4.77 -1.41 23.19
N PRO A 292 4.37 -2.55 23.75
CA PRO A 292 3.21 -3.30 23.28
C PRO A 292 1.91 -2.48 23.27
N PRO A 293 0.95 -2.77 22.38
CA PRO A 293 0.97 -3.81 21.34
C PRO A 293 1.44 -3.31 19.97
N LEU A 294 1.72 -4.25 19.07
CA LEU A 294 1.71 -3.98 17.63
C LEU A 294 0.26 -3.91 17.11
N ASN A 295 -0.12 -2.78 16.54
CA ASN A 295 -1.45 -2.55 15.99
C ASN A 295 -1.44 -2.69 14.46
N VAL A 296 -1.95 -3.80 13.93
CA VAL A 296 -2.04 -4.07 12.50
C VAL A 296 -3.39 -3.61 11.96
N TYR A 297 -3.41 -2.74 10.95
CA TYR A 297 -4.61 -2.27 10.26
C TYR A 297 -4.60 -2.69 8.78
N PHE A 298 -5.62 -3.46 8.40
CA PHE A 298 -5.90 -3.81 7.01
C PHE A 298 -6.79 -2.73 6.38
N SER A 299 -6.31 -2.13 5.31
CA SER A 299 -7.05 -1.12 4.54
C SER A 299 -8.36 -1.68 3.95
N GLY A 300 -9.38 -0.84 3.88
CA GLY A 300 -10.61 -1.13 3.16
C GLY A 300 -10.42 -1.10 1.64
N TYR A 301 -11.51 -1.36 0.92
CA TYR A 301 -11.55 -1.27 -0.54
C TYR A 301 -11.23 0.14 -1.02
N ARG A 302 -10.40 0.27 -2.06
CA ARG A 302 -10.07 1.58 -2.66
C ARG A 302 -9.57 1.49 -4.09
N SER A 303 -10.26 2.18 -5.01
CA SER A 303 -9.81 2.28 -6.40
C SER A 303 -8.56 3.13 -6.58
N ALA A 304 -8.41 4.18 -5.76
CA ALA A 304 -7.17 4.93 -5.66
C ALA A 304 -6.22 4.22 -4.69
N GLU A 305 -5.09 3.76 -5.20
CA GLU A 305 -4.16 2.93 -4.43
C GLU A 305 -3.44 3.72 -3.33
N GLY A 306 -3.09 3.00 -2.26
CA GLY A 306 -2.32 3.50 -1.13
C GLY A 306 -2.83 2.97 0.19
N PHE A 307 -2.31 3.48 1.30
CA PHE A 307 -2.69 3.10 2.66
C PHE A 307 -3.92 3.85 3.17
N GLU A 308 -4.80 3.15 3.88
CA GLU A 308 -5.82 3.74 4.75
C GLU A 308 -5.36 3.68 6.22
N GLY A 309 -5.96 4.52 7.08
CA GLY A 309 -5.82 4.37 8.53
C GLY A 309 -4.58 5.02 9.13
N TYR A 310 -3.62 5.52 8.34
CA TYR A 310 -2.36 6.08 8.85
C TYR A 310 -2.54 7.05 10.03
N PHE A 311 -3.35 8.10 9.89
CA PHE A 311 -3.52 9.09 10.97
C PHE A 311 -4.21 8.51 12.20
N MET A 312 -5.17 7.61 12.02
CA MET A 312 -5.85 6.92 13.12
C MET A 312 -4.86 6.05 13.87
N MET A 313 -4.10 5.21 13.17
CA MET A 313 -3.10 4.33 13.79
C MET A 313 -1.98 5.11 14.47
N ASN A 314 -1.52 6.20 13.84
CA ASN A 314 -0.49 7.07 14.42
C ASN A 314 -0.98 7.79 15.69
N SER A 315 -2.27 8.13 15.77
CA SER A 315 -2.86 8.76 16.96
C SER A 315 -3.00 7.84 18.16
N LEU A 316 -2.77 6.53 18.01
CA LEU A 316 -2.75 5.58 19.12
C LEU A 316 -1.44 5.61 19.91
N GLU A 317 -0.43 6.35 19.44
CA GLU A 317 0.89 6.50 20.09
C GLU A 317 1.54 5.16 20.44
N ALA A 318 1.31 4.16 19.59
CA ALA A 318 1.77 2.80 19.75
C ALA A 318 2.33 2.28 18.41
N PRO A 319 3.17 1.23 18.43
CA PRO A 319 3.66 0.61 17.20
C PRO A 319 2.50 0.15 16.32
N PHE A 320 2.61 0.37 15.00
CA PHE A 320 1.57 -0.02 14.07
C PHE A 320 2.10 -0.49 12.72
N LEU A 321 1.30 -1.33 12.05
CA LEU A 321 1.55 -1.84 10.72
C LEU A 321 0.30 -1.63 9.85
N LEU A 322 0.44 -0.97 8.71
CA LEU A 322 -0.62 -0.84 7.71
C LEU A 322 -0.41 -1.90 6.64
N ILE A 323 -1.49 -2.52 6.16
CA ILE A 323 -1.46 -3.46 5.02
C ILE A 323 -2.54 -3.04 4.01
N GLY A 324 -2.15 -2.83 2.76
CA GLY A 324 -3.05 -2.48 1.65
C GLY A 324 -3.00 -3.50 0.53
N ASP A 325 -4.14 -3.76 -0.10
CA ASP A 325 -4.26 -4.67 -1.24
C ASP A 325 -4.62 -3.84 -2.49
N PRO A 326 -3.66 -3.56 -3.39
CA PRO A 326 -3.93 -2.79 -4.59
C PRO A 326 -4.49 -3.64 -5.73
N ARG A 327 -4.68 -4.97 -5.59
CA ARG A 327 -5.04 -5.82 -6.73
C ARG A 327 -6.48 -5.60 -7.22
N ILE A 328 -6.74 -5.99 -8.47
CA ILE A 328 -8.05 -5.82 -9.15
C ILE A 328 -8.45 -4.34 -9.08
N GLU A 329 -9.73 -4.03 -8.81
CA GLU A 329 -10.23 -2.66 -8.82
C GLU A 329 -9.83 -1.89 -7.58
N GLY A 330 -9.93 -2.51 -6.40
CA GLY A 330 -9.59 -1.85 -5.14
C GLY A 330 -9.28 -2.81 -3.99
N GLY A 331 -8.81 -4.01 -4.32
CA GLY A 331 -8.41 -5.06 -3.39
C GLY A 331 -9.13 -6.39 -3.63
N SER A 332 -8.43 -7.49 -3.32
CA SER A 332 -8.88 -8.87 -3.47
C SER A 332 -8.97 -9.58 -2.11
N PHE A 333 -9.40 -8.82 -1.09
CA PHE A 333 -9.63 -9.30 0.28
C PHE A 333 -8.40 -9.97 0.91
N TYR A 334 -7.19 -9.59 0.46
CA TYR A 334 -5.93 -10.18 0.94
C TYR A 334 -5.80 -11.69 0.68
N LEU A 335 -6.70 -12.30 -0.10
CA LEU A 335 -6.58 -13.70 -0.51
C LEU A 335 -5.68 -13.81 -1.74
N GLY A 336 -4.83 -14.83 -1.79
CA GLY A 336 -3.91 -15.02 -2.90
C GLY A 336 -3.35 -16.43 -2.96
N SER A 337 -2.16 -16.57 -3.56
CA SER A 337 -1.35 -17.77 -3.44
C SER A 337 -0.98 -18.04 -1.97
N GLU A 338 -0.57 -19.27 -1.66
CA GLU A 338 -0.02 -19.59 -0.34
C GLU A 338 1.21 -18.72 -0.02
N THR A 339 2.04 -18.44 -1.02
CA THR A 339 3.20 -17.55 -0.93
C THR A 339 2.79 -16.13 -0.52
N TYR A 340 1.74 -15.59 -1.16
CA TYR A 340 1.19 -14.27 -0.83
C TYR A 340 0.68 -14.21 0.62
N GLU A 341 -0.18 -15.16 1.01
CA GLU A 341 -0.79 -15.17 2.34
C GLU A 341 0.23 -15.43 3.46
N ASN A 342 1.23 -16.27 3.20
CA ASN A 342 2.31 -16.52 4.15
C ASN A 342 3.20 -15.28 4.32
N ASN A 343 3.42 -14.49 3.28
CA ASN A 343 4.18 -13.24 3.40
C ASN A 343 3.43 -12.18 4.22
N ILE A 344 2.10 -12.09 4.15
CA ILE A 344 1.32 -11.22 5.06
C ILE A 344 1.56 -11.60 6.52
N LYS A 345 1.49 -12.90 6.85
CA LYS A 345 1.79 -13.38 8.21
C LYS A 345 3.25 -13.11 8.60
N LYS A 346 4.17 -13.32 7.65
CA LYS A 346 5.60 -13.12 7.86
C LYS A 346 5.91 -11.66 8.24
N ILE A 347 5.39 -10.68 7.51
CA ILE A 347 5.68 -9.26 7.82
C ILE A 347 5.15 -8.84 9.20
N ILE A 348 4.03 -9.42 9.64
CA ILE A 348 3.48 -9.16 10.99
C ILE A 348 4.41 -9.75 12.05
N LYS A 349 4.87 -11.00 11.84
CA LYS A 349 5.83 -11.66 12.74
C LYS A 349 7.17 -10.95 12.78
N GLU A 350 7.70 -10.54 11.63
CA GLU A 350 8.95 -9.76 11.55
C GLU A 350 8.84 -8.42 12.30
N ALA A 351 7.67 -7.76 12.25
CA ALA A 351 7.44 -6.54 13.04
C ALA A 351 7.39 -6.82 14.55
N LEU A 352 6.75 -7.91 15.00
CA LEU A 352 6.77 -8.34 16.40
C LEU A 352 8.19 -8.69 16.87
N GLU A 353 8.93 -9.45 16.07
CA GLU A 353 10.33 -9.81 16.34
C GLU A 353 11.22 -8.57 16.43
N TYR A 354 11.03 -7.61 15.51
CA TYR A 354 11.75 -6.35 15.52
C TYR A 354 11.53 -5.56 16.81
N LEU A 355 10.30 -5.54 17.31
CA LEU A 355 9.90 -4.89 18.56
C LEU A 355 10.24 -5.71 19.81
N ASN A 356 10.67 -6.97 19.64
CA ASN A 356 10.87 -7.93 20.72
C ASN A 356 9.59 -8.14 21.56
N PHE A 357 8.45 -8.22 20.88
CA PHE A 357 7.11 -8.43 21.45
C PHE A 357 6.75 -9.91 21.45
N LYS A 358 5.82 -10.29 22.33
CA LYS A 358 5.24 -11.65 22.31
C LYS A 358 4.31 -11.81 21.11
N GLU A 359 4.02 -13.05 20.74
CA GLU A 359 3.08 -13.35 19.64
C GLU A 359 1.70 -12.72 19.87
N ASP A 360 1.26 -12.65 21.13
CA ASP A 360 -0.02 -12.07 21.52
C ASP A 360 0.04 -10.57 21.85
N ASP A 361 1.20 -9.91 21.80
CA ASP A 361 1.30 -8.44 21.89
C ASP A 361 0.88 -7.79 20.55
N LEU A 362 -0.27 -8.23 20.04
CA LEU A 362 -0.74 -8.03 18.68
C LEU A 362 -2.24 -7.74 18.67
N ILE A 363 -2.63 -6.70 17.94
CA ILE A 363 -4.03 -6.38 17.60
C ILE A 363 -4.16 -6.36 16.08
N LEU A 364 -5.08 -7.13 15.51
CA LEU A 364 -5.44 -7.03 14.09
C LEU A 364 -6.76 -6.28 13.95
N SER A 365 -6.85 -5.40 12.96
CA SER A 365 -8.07 -4.65 12.74
C SER A 365 -8.32 -4.26 11.29
N GLY A 366 -9.57 -3.91 11.00
CA GLY A 366 -9.95 -3.40 9.69
C GLY A 366 -11.45 -3.13 9.57
N LEU A 367 -11.80 -2.30 8.59
CA LEU A 367 -13.18 -1.93 8.26
C LEU A 367 -13.56 -2.50 6.88
N SER A 368 -14.78 -3.00 6.73
CA SER A 368 -15.30 -3.54 5.46
C SER A 368 -14.37 -4.60 4.87
N MET A 369 -13.71 -4.37 3.73
CA MET A 369 -12.74 -5.33 3.17
C MET A 369 -11.59 -5.65 4.14
N GLY A 370 -11.11 -4.64 4.90
CA GLY A 370 -10.06 -4.84 5.89
C GLY A 370 -10.47 -5.78 7.03
N SER A 371 -11.76 -5.84 7.34
CA SER A 371 -12.27 -6.76 8.37
C SER A 371 -12.03 -8.22 8.01
N PHE A 372 -12.07 -8.56 6.71
CA PHE A 372 -11.76 -9.91 6.24
C PHE A 372 -10.31 -10.26 6.56
N GLY A 373 -9.37 -9.41 6.19
CA GLY A 373 -7.95 -9.62 6.47
C GLY A 373 -7.69 -9.77 7.97
N ALA A 374 -8.26 -8.87 8.78
CA ALA A 374 -8.12 -8.91 10.23
C ALA A 374 -8.64 -10.22 10.86
N LEU A 375 -9.83 -10.69 10.45
CA LEU A 375 -10.41 -11.93 10.96
C LEU A 375 -9.69 -13.17 10.42
N TYR A 376 -9.40 -13.21 9.12
CA TYR A 376 -8.79 -14.36 8.44
C TYR A 376 -7.36 -14.61 8.92
N TYR A 377 -6.55 -13.57 9.05
CA TYR A 377 -5.19 -13.71 9.59
C TYR A 377 -5.18 -13.73 11.12
N GLY A 378 -6.15 -13.09 11.77
CA GLY A 378 -6.29 -13.11 13.23
C GLY A 378 -6.46 -14.51 13.76
N SER A 379 -7.28 -15.35 13.09
CA SER A 379 -7.39 -16.75 13.48
C SER A 379 -6.10 -17.54 13.28
N GLN A 380 -5.13 -17.06 12.50
CA GLN A 380 -3.87 -17.77 12.20
C GLN A 380 -2.66 -17.24 12.99
N LEU A 381 -2.83 -16.14 13.73
CA LEU A 381 -1.75 -15.42 14.42
C LEU A 381 -1.99 -15.27 15.93
N THR A 382 -3.09 -15.85 16.47
CA THR A 382 -3.43 -15.85 17.91
C THR A 382 -3.23 -14.50 18.60
N PRO A 383 -3.77 -13.39 18.05
CA PRO A 383 -3.57 -12.07 18.62
C PRO A 383 -4.30 -11.93 19.94
N ARG A 384 -3.93 -10.93 20.74
CA ARG A 384 -4.71 -10.57 21.92
C ARG A 384 -6.09 -10.04 21.56
N ALA A 385 -6.21 -9.29 20.46
CA ALA A 385 -7.50 -8.82 20.00
C ALA A 385 -7.64 -8.72 18.47
N VAL A 386 -8.88 -8.85 18.01
CA VAL A 386 -9.31 -8.55 16.65
C VAL A 386 -10.44 -7.52 16.69
N ILE A 387 -10.23 -6.35 16.09
CA ILE A 387 -11.17 -5.23 16.10
C ILE A 387 -11.68 -5.02 14.67
N VAL A 388 -12.98 -5.20 14.44
CA VAL A 388 -13.54 -5.09 13.09
C VAL A 388 -14.81 -4.25 13.06
N GLY A 389 -14.99 -3.53 11.95
CA GLY A 389 -16.24 -2.86 11.63
C GLY A 389 -16.77 -3.31 10.28
N LYS A 390 -18.08 -3.54 10.20
CA LYS A 390 -18.79 -4.02 9.01
C LYS A 390 -18.14 -5.30 8.44
N PRO A 391 -18.16 -6.40 9.23
CA PRO A 391 -17.49 -7.63 8.84
C PRO A 391 -18.00 -8.15 7.49
N LEU A 392 -17.07 -8.47 6.59
CA LEU A 392 -17.32 -9.11 5.31
C LEU A 392 -16.53 -10.42 5.28
N VAL A 393 -17.17 -11.57 5.50
CA VAL A 393 -16.49 -12.87 5.69
C VAL A 393 -16.90 -13.91 4.63
N ASN A 394 -18.08 -13.74 4.03
CA ASN A 394 -18.63 -14.61 3.02
C ASN A 394 -18.53 -13.97 1.61
N ILE A 395 -17.33 -13.89 1.03
CA ILE A 395 -17.10 -13.23 -0.27
C ILE A 395 -17.96 -13.83 -1.40
N GLY A 396 -18.17 -15.14 -1.41
CA GLY A 396 -19.08 -15.79 -2.35
C GLY A 396 -20.54 -15.34 -2.18
N ARG A 397 -20.99 -15.10 -0.93
CA ARG A 397 -22.32 -14.55 -0.65
C ARG A 397 -22.43 -13.10 -1.12
N ILE A 398 -21.38 -12.30 -0.93
CA ILE A 398 -21.31 -10.93 -1.45
C ILE A 398 -21.47 -10.94 -2.99
N ALA A 399 -20.73 -11.82 -3.67
CA ALA A 399 -20.85 -12.00 -5.12
C ALA A 399 -22.27 -12.44 -5.56
N GLU A 400 -22.92 -13.33 -4.80
CA GLU A 400 -24.32 -13.73 -5.05
C GLU A 400 -25.29 -12.55 -4.87
N ASN A 401 -25.11 -11.76 -3.80
CA ASN A 401 -25.94 -10.61 -3.47
C ASN A 401 -25.84 -9.49 -4.53
N MET A 402 -24.76 -9.42 -5.32
CA MET A 402 -24.66 -8.47 -6.44
C MET A 402 -25.75 -8.66 -7.49
N LYS A 403 -26.18 -9.91 -7.74
CA LYS A 403 -27.26 -10.17 -8.70
C LYS A 403 -28.64 -9.76 -8.18
N LEU A 404 -28.87 -9.90 -6.87
CA LEU A 404 -30.21 -9.89 -6.29
C LEU A 404 -30.52 -8.65 -5.45
N LYS A 405 -29.54 -8.12 -4.72
CA LYS A 405 -29.72 -7.02 -3.75
C LYS A 405 -29.05 -5.72 -4.21
N ARG A 406 -27.92 -5.80 -4.90
CA ARG A 406 -27.13 -4.63 -5.32
C ARG A 406 -26.69 -4.70 -6.79
N PRO A 407 -27.62 -4.75 -7.76
CA PRO A 407 -27.23 -4.73 -9.17
C PRO A 407 -26.49 -3.42 -9.50
N ASN A 408 -25.30 -3.55 -10.10
CA ASN A 408 -24.41 -2.46 -10.54
C ASN A 408 -23.60 -1.71 -9.47
N ASP A 409 -23.44 -2.27 -8.26
CA ASP A 409 -22.78 -1.55 -7.16
C ASP A 409 -21.32 -1.99 -6.91
N PHE A 410 -21.08 -3.30 -6.79
CA PHE A 410 -19.75 -3.84 -6.49
C PHE A 410 -19.41 -5.02 -7.41
N GLY A 411 -19.25 -4.72 -8.71
CA GLY A 411 -18.86 -5.69 -9.73
C GLY A 411 -17.55 -6.42 -9.40
N THR A 412 -16.66 -5.78 -8.64
CA THR A 412 -15.38 -6.36 -8.19
C THR A 412 -15.55 -7.68 -7.44
N ALA A 413 -16.66 -7.90 -6.70
CA ALA A 413 -16.89 -9.18 -6.02
C ALA A 413 -16.97 -10.37 -7.00
N LEU A 414 -17.46 -10.14 -8.23
CA LEU A 414 -17.49 -11.17 -9.28
C LEU A 414 -16.09 -11.45 -9.81
N ASP A 415 -15.27 -10.41 -9.98
CA ASP A 415 -13.86 -10.56 -10.37
C ASP A 415 -13.06 -11.31 -9.29
N ILE A 416 -13.34 -11.05 -8.00
CA ILE A 416 -12.72 -11.76 -6.88
C ILE A 416 -13.17 -13.22 -6.85
N LEU A 417 -14.47 -13.50 -7.03
CA LEU A 417 -14.97 -14.88 -7.10
C LEU A 417 -14.26 -15.65 -8.22
N MET A 418 -14.18 -15.04 -9.40
CA MET A 418 -13.48 -15.63 -10.54
C MET A 418 -12.00 -15.83 -10.26
N SER A 419 -11.35 -14.86 -9.61
CA SER A 419 -9.95 -14.93 -9.24
C SER A 419 -9.62 -16.09 -8.29
N GLN A 420 -10.49 -16.32 -7.31
CA GLN A 420 -10.20 -17.19 -6.17
C GLN A 420 -10.83 -18.59 -6.29
N ALA A 421 -11.91 -18.73 -7.05
CA ALA A 421 -12.69 -19.96 -7.13
C ALA A 421 -13.18 -20.32 -8.54
N GLY A 422 -12.91 -19.49 -9.56
CA GLY A 422 -13.36 -19.70 -10.93
C GLY A 422 -14.77 -19.18 -11.22
N THR A 423 -15.41 -19.69 -12.28
CA THR A 423 -16.65 -19.11 -12.84
C THR A 423 -17.81 -18.98 -11.83
N PHE A 424 -18.74 -18.08 -12.10
CA PHE A 424 -19.90 -17.87 -11.22
C PHE A 424 -20.80 -19.12 -11.17
N SER A 425 -20.66 -19.90 -10.09
CA SER A 425 -21.45 -21.10 -9.82
C SER A 425 -21.71 -21.23 -8.32
N LYS A 426 -22.81 -21.92 -7.94
CA LYS A 426 -23.10 -22.21 -6.52
C LYS A 426 -21.96 -22.96 -5.84
N GLN A 427 -21.27 -23.84 -6.58
CA GLN A 427 -20.12 -24.58 -6.06
C GLN A 427 -18.97 -23.63 -5.72
N ASN A 428 -18.61 -22.72 -6.62
CA ASN A 428 -17.50 -21.80 -6.44
C ASN A 428 -17.80 -20.73 -5.37
N ILE A 429 -19.05 -20.26 -5.31
CA ILE A 429 -19.54 -19.40 -4.21
C ILE A 429 -19.33 -20.06 -2.85
N ASN A 430 -19.80 -21.31 -2.72
CA ASN A 430 -19.65 -22.05 -1.47
C ASN A 430 -18.19 -22.39 -1.17
N HIS A 431 -17.38 -22.70 -2.18
CA HIS A 431 -15.95 -22.96 -2.02
C HIS A 431 -15.21 -21.72 -1.49
N LEU A 432 -15.49 -20.54 -2.04
CA LEU A 432 -14.88 -19.30 -1.59
C LEU A 432 -15.28 -18.95 -0.14
N ASN A 433 -16.56 -19.08 0.21
CA ASN A 433 -17.00 -18.90 1.60
C ASN A 433 -16.30 -19.89 2.54
N LYS A 434 -16.20 -21.16 2.14
CA LYS A 434 -15.55 -22.20 2.94
C LYS A 434 -14.07 -21.90 3.20
N ARG A 435 -13.35 -21.29 2.27
CA ARG A 435 -11.93 -20.95 2.45
C ARG A 435 -11.69 -20.11 3.71
N PHE A 436 -12.54 -19.11 3.97
CA PHE A 436 -12.48 -18.35 5.22
C PHE A 436 -12.76 -19.23 6.43
N TRP A 437 -13.90 -19.93 6.43
CA TRP A 437 -14.36 -20.70 7.58
C TRP A 437 -13.50 -21.91 7.91
N GLU A 438 -12.88 -22.55 6.93
CA GLU A 438 -11.93 -23.64 7.15
C GLU A 438 -10.72 -23.14 7.93
N LYS A 439 -10.17 -21.98 7.58
CA LYS A 439 -9.07 -21.36 8.35
C LYS A 439 -9.54 -20.86 9.71
N PHE A 440 -10.73 -20.25 9.80
CA PHE A 440 -11.22 -19.72 11.06
C PHE A 440 -11.53 -20.83 12.09
N LYS A 441 -12.11 -21.97 11.65
CA LYS A 441 -12.47 -23.10 12.52
C LYS A 441 -11.27 -23.97 12.96
N GLN A 442 -10.20 -24.00 12.17
CA GLN A 442 -9.04 -24.86 12.45
C GLN A 442 -8.15 -24.36 13.58
N ASN A 443 -8.34 -23.13 14.05
CA ASN A 443 -7.42 -22.48 14.98
C ASN A 443 -8.09 -22.10 16.30
N GLU A 444 -7.28 -22.08 17.37
CA GLU A 444 -7.71 -21.71 18.70
C GLU A 444 -7.86 -20.18 18.80
N VAL A 445 -9.08 -19.72 19.02
CA VAL A 445 -9.42 -18.28 19.17
C VAL A 445 -9.83 -17.91 20.59
N GLU A 446 -9.79 -18.86 21.53
CA GLU A 446 -10.33 -18.72 22.90
C GLU A 446 -9.66 -17.58 23.71
N ASN A 447 -8.38 -17.32 23.42
CA ASN A 447 -7.58 -16.29 24.09
C ASN A 447 -7.62 -14.92 23.40
N THR A 448 -8.36 -14.80 22.29
CA THR A 448 -8.46 -13.57 21.51
C THR A 448 -9.75 -12.82 21.85
N THR A 449 -9.67 -11.51 22.13
CA THR A 449 -10.86 -10.67 22.25
C THR A 449 -11.34 -10.22 20.87
N PHE A 450 -12.61 -10.48 20.52
CA PHE A 450 -13.21 -9.97 19.28
C PHE A 450 -14.10 -8.76 19.57
N ALA A 451 -13.80 -7.61 18.96
CA ALA A 451 -14.61 -6.41 19.06
C ALA A 451 -15.23 -6.07 17.71
N ILE A 452 -16.56 -6.17 17.60
CA ILE A 452 -17.27 -6.19 16.31
C ILE A 452 -18.33 -5.09 16.28
N ALA A 453 -18.12 -4.06 15.46
CA ALA A 453 -19.16 -3.11 15.08
C ALA A 453 -19.79 -3.56 13.75
N TYR A 454 -21.12 -3.70 13.67
CA TYR A 454 -21.78 -4.24 12.47
C TYR A 454 -23.06 -3.50 12.11
N MET A 455 -23.43 -3.57 10.83
CA MET A 455 -24.70 -3.08 10.32
C MET A 455 -25.77 -4.15 10.48
N GLN A 456 -26.92 -3.82 11.09
CA GLN A 456 -28.01 -4.77 11.31
C GLN A 456 -28.74 -5.17 10.02
N ASN A 457 -28.63 -4.35 8.97
CA ASN A 457 -29.28 -4.58 7.68
C ASN A 457 -28.25 -4.58 6.55
N ASP A 458 -27.07 -5.15 6.82
CA ASP A 458 -25.99 -5.25 5.84
C ASP A 458 -26.48 -5.94 4.56
N ASP A 459 -26.24 -5.30 3.43
CA ASP A 459 -26.71 -5.71 2.11
C ASP A 459 -25.59 -6.25 1.21
N TYR A 460 -24.36 -6.32 1.73
CA TYR A 460 -23.26 -7.09 1.14
C TYR A 460 -23.20 -8.49 1.72
N ASP A 461 -23.00 -8.60 3.03
CA ASP A 461 -22.88 -9.87 3.76
C ASP A 461 -23.88 -9.92 4.92
N ASP A 462 -25.13 -10.25 4.56
CA ASP A 462 -26.29 -10.19 5.44
C ASP A 462 -26.28 -11.20 6.60
N ILE A 463 -25.31 -12.12 6.60
CA ILE A 463 -25.21 -13.21 7.57
C ILE A 463 -23.86 -13.22 8.32
N ALA A 464 -22.95 -12.30 8.01
CA ALA A 464 -21.59 -12.26 8.58
C ALA A 464 -21.58 -12.30 10.11
N PHE A 465 -22.38 -11.43 10.74
CA PHE A 465 -22.43 -11.33 12.20
C PHE A 465 -22.98 -12.60 12.85
N ASP A 466 -24.07 -13.13 12.31
CA ASP A 466 -24.71 -14.33 12.86
C ASP A 466 -23.80 -15.57 12.74
N ASP A 467 -23.13 -15.73 11.60
CA ASP A 467 -22.16 -16.81 11.39
C ASP A 467 -20.96 -16.69 12.36
N LEU A 468 -20.41 -15.48 12.52
CA LEU A 468 -19.32 -15.22 13.46
C LEU A 468 -19.74 -15.52 14.90
N MET A 469 -20.91 -15.04 15.32
CA MET A 469 -21.41 -15.25 16.68
C MET A 469 -21.72 -16.70 16.98
N SER A 470 -22.21 -17.47 16.01
CA SER A 470 -22.44 -18.91 16.17
C SER A 470 -21.14 -19.64 16.53
N LEU A 471 -20.03 -19.30 15.89
CA LEU A 471 -18.74 -19.96 16.11
C LEU A 471 -18.03 -19.42 17.38
N LEU A 472 -18.00 -18.09 17.54
CA LEU A 472 -17.36 -17.47 18.70
C LEU A 472 -18.09 -17.82 20.01
N GLY A 473 -19.42 -17.96 19.97
CA GLY A 473 -20.22 -18.38 21.12
C GLY A 473 -19.93 -19.80 21.60
N GLU A 474 -19.58 -20.72 20.68
CA GLU A 474 -19.21 -22.11 21.02
C GLU A 474 -17.83 -22.19 21.70
N SER A 475 -16.91 -21.30 21.33
CA SER A 475 -15.50 -21.30 21.78
C SER A 475 -15.22 -20.57 23.11
N ARG A 476 -16.25 -20.09 23.82
CA ARG A 476 -16.11 -19.27 25.07
C ARG A 476 -15.21 -18.03 24.92
N THR A 477 -15.03 -17.56 23.69
CA THR A 477 -14.20 -16.41 23.36
C THR A 477 -14.82 -15.11 23.90
N HIS A 478 -14.00 -14.15 24.32
CA HIS A 478 -14.52 -12.85 24.74
C HIS A 478 -14.93 -12.00 23.53
N VAL A 479 -16.21 -11.64 23.46
CA VAL A 479 -16.75 -10.85 22.34
C VAL A 479 -17.42 -9.58 22.83
N MET A 480 -17.01 -8.44 22.28
CA MET A 480 -17.64 -7.13 22.41
C MET A 480 -18.35 -6.80 21.11
N THR A 481 -19.62 -6.39 21.17
CA THR A 481 -20.40 -6.14 19.94
C THR A 481 -21.15 -4.81 19.99
N ARG A 482 -21.31 -4.19 18.82
CA ARG A 482 -22.20 -3.05 18.62
C ARG A 482 -22.92 -3.14 17.28
N GLY A 483 -24.24 -3.32 17.32
CA GLY A 483 -25.10 -3.22 16.15
C GLY A 483 -25.55 -1.79 15.87
N VAL A 484 -25.52 -1.39 14.60
CA VAL A 484 -26.03 -0.11 14.09
C VAL A 484 -27.09 -0.38 13.00
N PRO A 485 -28.31 0.18 13.09
CA PRO A 485 -29.33 0.01 12.05
C PRO A 485 -28.89 0.60 10.70
N GLY A 486 -29.33 -0.01 9.59
CA GLY A 486 -29.05 0.47 8.23
C GLY A 486 -28.23 -0.50 7.38
N ARG A 487 -28.09 -0.16 6.10
CA ARG A 487 -27.28 -0.88 5.10
C ARG A 487 -25.80 -0.54 5.24
N HIS A 488 -24.94 -1.26 4.54
CA HIS A 488 -23.49 -1.23 4.73
C HIS A 488 -22.88 0.18 4.74
N ASN A 489 -23.41 1.12 3.96
CA ASN A 489 -22.87 2.48 3.80
C ASN A 489 -23.72 3.58 4.44
N ASP A 490 -24.80 3.27 5.17
CA ASP A 490 -25.73 4.27 5.70
C ASP A 490 -25.10 5.09 6.86
N ASP A 491 -24.79 4.49 8.02
CA ASP A 491 -24.21 5.19 9.20
C ASP A 491 -22.75 4.78 9.47
N SER A 492 -21.88 5.15 8.52
CA SER A 492 -20.44 4.85 8.62
C SER A 492 -19.76 5.57 9.79
N ALA A 493 -20.22 6.77 10.16
CA ALA A 493 -19.60 7.56 11.22
C ALA A 493 -19.74 6.89 12.59
N THR A 494 -20.92 6.36 12.92
CA THR A 494 -21.14 5.62 14.17
C THR A 494 -20.30 4.36 14.23
N ILE A 495 -20.20 3.60 13.12
CA ILE A 495 -19.32 2.42 13.05
C ILE A 495 -17.87 2.80 13.33
N THR A 496 -17.33 3.82 12.65
CA THR A 496 -15.94 4.25 12.84
C THR A 496 -15.69 4.73 14.27
N SER A 497 -16.64 5.45 14.88
CA SER A 497 -16.54 5.87 16.28
C SER A 497 -16.45 4.66 17.23
N TRP A 498 -17.29 3.64 17.04
CA TRP A 498 -17.21 2.42 17.85
C TRP A 498 -15.94 1.60 17.61
N PHE A 499 -15.48 1.53 16.37
CA PHE A 499 -14.23 0.88 16.01
C PHE A 499 -13.04 1.50 16.76
N VAL A 500 -12.94 2.84 16.78
CA VAL A 500 -11.90 3.56 17.53
C VAL A 500 -12.09 3.41 19.04
N ASN A 501 -13.33 3.42 19.53
CA ASN A 501 -13.60 3.21 20.95
C ASN A 501 -13.16 1.81 21.43
N PHE A 502 -13.36 0.77 20.61
CA PHE A 502 -12.87 -0.57 20.93
C PHE A 502 -11.34 -0.61 21.04
N TYR A 503 -10.63 0.13 20.19
CA TYR A 503 -9.19 0.31 20.32
C TYR A 503 -8.81 0.87 21.69
N HIS A 504 -9.38 2.00 22.10
CA HIS A 504 -9.08 2.61 23.40
C HIS A 504 -9.41 1.68 24.58
N ILE A 505 -10.55 0.97 24.52
CA ILE A 505 -10.92 0.02 25.57
C ILE A 505 -9.87 -1.11 25.70
N ILE A 506 -9.44 -1.68 24.58
CA ILE A 506 -8.48 -2.80 24.58
C ILE A 506 -7.09 -2.32 24.99
N LEU A 507 -6.63 -1.20 24.43
CA LEU A 507 -5.33 -0.59 24.75
C LEU A 507 -5.23 -0.25 26.24
N ASN A 508 -6.29 0.31 26.82
CA ASN A 508 -6.33 0.62 28.25
C ASN A 508 -6.38 -0.67 29.10
N ASN A 509 -7.39 -1.52 28.88
CA ASN A 509 -7.64 -2.66 29.77
C ASN A 509 -6.60 -3.78 29.66
N GLN A 510 -5.94 -3.94 28.50
CA GLN A 510 -5.09 -5.11 28.23
C GLN A 510 -3.60 -4.74 28.08
N PHE A 511 -3.29 -3.47 27.82
CA PHE A 511 -1.91 -2.97 27.63
C PHE A 511 -1.56 -1.77 28.52
N GLY A 512 -2.52 -1.22 29.30
CA GLY A 512 -2.28 -0.11 30.22
C GLY A 512 -1.98 1.22 29.52
N ARG A 513 -2.50 1.43 28.31
CA ARG A 513 -2.37 2.67 27.54
C ARG A 513 -3.65 3.51 27.68
N GLU A 514 -3.54 4.70 28.27
CA GLU A 514 -4.67 5.62 28.49
C GLU A 514 -5.04 6.44 27.25
#